data_AF-A0A1Y2PE85-F1
#
_entry.id   AF-A0A1Y2PE85-F1
#
_cell.length_a   1.000
_cell.length_b   1.000
_cell.length_c   1.000
_cell.angle_alpha   90.00
_cell.angle_beta   90.00
_cell.angle_gamma   90.00
#
_symmetry.space_group_name_H-M   'P 1'
#
loop_
_entity.id
_entity.type
_entity.pdbx_description
1 polymer ?
#
loop_
_entity_poly.entity_id
_entity_poly.type
_entity_poly.pdbx_seq_one_letter_code
_entity_poly.pdbx_strand_id
1 'polypeptide(L)'
;MTFKLTTYKTLTGTKKILELPRKKNTEAIIYQDDKPAFHVDCFDLQTESNLQMNSLVLAQKRNIVEVIEEIGKKNNVNLSIKEKPFLAIEKESKLTEVELPPLPEAWLN
;
A
#
# COMPACT_ATOMS: atom_id res chain seq x y z
N MET A 1 1.84 11.56 6.78
CA MET A 1 3.09 10.76 6.94
C MET A 1 4.04 11.09 5.80
N THR A 2 5.35 10.92 5.99
CA THR A 2 6.34 11.17 4.92
C THR A 2 6.56 9.91 4.10
N PHE A 3 6.37 10.00 2.78
CA PHE A 3 6.56 8.92 1.83
C PHE A 3 7.62 9.27 0.79
N LYS A 4 8.15 8.26 0.09
CA LYS A 4 9.07 8.44 -1.04
C LYS A 4 8.25 8.43 -2.33
N LEU A 5 8.19 9.55 -3.05
CA LEU A 5 7.63 9.59 -4.39
C LEU A 5 8.76 9.38 -5.40
N THR A 6 8.75 8.24 -6.08
CA THR A 6 9.77 7.88 -7.07
C THR A 6 9.19 7.97 -8.48
N THR A 7 9.92 8.66 -9.36
CA THR A 7 9.62 8.73 -10.78
C THR A 7 10.46 7.69 -11.51
N TYR A 8 9.80 6.73 -12.15
CA TYR A 8 10.41 5.68 -12.95
C TYR A 8 10.22 5.94 -14.44
N LYS A 9 11.30 5.81 -15.22
CA LYS A 9 11.22 5.72 -16.68
C LYS A 9 11.07 4.26 -17.06
N THR A 10 9.96 3.94 -17.73
CA THR A 10 9.58 2.60 -18.21
C THR A 10 9.54 2.58 -19.73
N LEU A 11 9.37 1.41 -20.35
CA LEU A 11 9.24 1.28 -21.81
C LEU A 11 8.04 2.05 -22.38
N THR A 12 6.95 2.15 -21.62
CA THR A 12 5.70 2.79 -22.06
C THR A 12 5.56 4.23 -21.58
N GLY A 13 6.62 4.83 -21.04
CA GLY A 13 6.63 6.20 -20.53
C GLY A 13 7.03 6.32 -19.08
N THR A 14 6.58 7.37 -18.41
CA THR A 14 6.97 7.68 -17.04
C THR A 14 5.89 7.25 -16.06
N LYS A 15 6.26 6.58 -14.96
CA LYS A 15 5.36 6.23 -13.86
C LYS A 15 5.84 6.89 -12.57
N LYS A 16 4.92 7.45 -11.79
CA LYS A 16 5.18 7.92 -10.44
C LYS A 16 4.61 6.90 -9.45
N ILE A 17 5.41 6.46 -8.50
CA ILE A 17 5.00 5.50 -7.48
C ILE A 17 5.33 6.11 -6.13
N LEU A 18 4.31 6.19 -5.28
CA LEU A 18 4.44 6.50 -3.86
C LEU A 18 4.82 5.21 -3.13
N GLU A 19 5.95 5.26 -2.42
CA GLU A 19 6.58 4.14 -1.74
C GLU A 19 6.83 4.51 -0.28
N LEU A 20 6.94 3.50 0.59
CA LEU A 20 7.45 3.71 1.94
C LEU A 20 8.93 4.12 1.86
N PRO A 21 9.41 5.07 2.70
CA PRO A 21 10.83 5.42 2.74
C PRO A 21 11.73 4.23 3.08
N ARG A 22 11.20 3.26 3.83
CA ARG A 22 11.84 1.99 4.14
C ARG A 22 10.85 0.86 3.88
N LYS A 23 11.24 -0.14 3.08
CA LYS A 23 10.40 -1.32 2.81
C LYS A 23 10.17 -2.09 4.11
N LYS A 24 8.91 -2.40 4.39
CA LYS A 24 8.47 -3.30 5.47
C LYS A 24 7.48 -4.30 4.90
N ASN A 25 7.40 -5.49 5.49
CA ASN A 25 6.47 -6.54 5.05
C ASN A 25 5.09 -6.44 5.69
N THR A 26 4.94 -5.55 6.67
CA THR A 26 3.76 -5.42 7.54
C THR A 26 3.15 -4.02 7.48
N GLU A 27 3.68 -3.18 6.61
CA GLU A 27 3.22 -1.82 6.35
C GLU A 27 3.18 -1.64 4.84
N ALA A 28 2.12 -1.02 4.32
CA ALA A 28 1.95 -0.83 2.89
C ALA A 28 1.14 0.41 2.56
N ILE A 29 1.43 0.97 1.38
CA ILE A 29 0.55 1.93 0.71
C ILE A 29 -0.37 1.10 -0.21
N ILE A 30 -1.66 1.20 0.03
CA ILE A 30 -2.68 0.51 -0.77
C ILE A 30 -3.15 1.45 -1.86
N TYR A 31 -3.10 0.94 -3.09
CA TYR A 31 -3.56 1.64 -4.27
C TYR A 31 -4.96 1.17 -4.61
N GLN A 32 -5.87 2.13 -4.79
CA GLN A 32 -7.18 1.89 -5.36
C GLN A 32 -7.19 2.47 -6.78
N ASP A 33 -7.59 1.67 -7.78
CA ASP A 33 -7.67 2.11 -9.18
C ASP A 33 -6.38 2.80 -9.65
N ASP A 34 -5.24 2.15 -9.37
CA ASP A 34 -3.90 2.62 -9.69
C ASP A 34 -3.43 3.91 -9.00
N LYS A 35 -4.17 4.44 -8.03
CA LYS A 35 -3.83 5.64 -7.25
C LYS A 35 -3.60 5.30 -5.78
N PRO A 36 -2.59 5.89 -5.10
CA PRO A 36 -2.39 5.67 -3.67
C PRO A 36 -3.62 6.22 -2.93
N ALA A 37 -4.26 5.37 -2.13
CA ALA A 37 -5.55 5.67 -1.52
C ALA A 37 -5.55 5.44 -0.01
N PHE A 38 -4.83 4.41 0.46
CA PHE A 38 -4.80 4.06 1.88
C PHE A 38 -3.38 3.77 2.35
N HIS A 39 -3.18 3.86 3.66
CA HIS A 39 -1.98 3.42 4.34
C HIS A 39 -2.36 2.44 5.44
N VAL A 40 -1.66 1.32 5.49
CA VAL A 40 -1.86 0.27 6.49
C VAL A 40 -0.52 0.03 7.17
N ASP A 41 -0.51 0.06 8.50
CA ASP A 41 0.60 -0.42 9.32
C ASP A 41 0.04 -1.42 10.36
N CYS A 42 0.37 -2.71 10.20
CA CYS A 42 -0.13 -3.76 11.07
C CYS A 42 0.42 -3.67 12.50
N PHE A 43 1.43 -2.84 12.79
CA PHE A 43 1.90 -2.57 14.15
C PHE A 43 1.32 -1.28 14.74
N ASP A 44 0.67 -0.44 13.95
CA ASP A 44 0.04 0.79 14.41
C ASP A 44 -1.39 0.54 14.87
N LEU A 45 -1.56 0.15 16.13
CA LEU A 45 -2.87 -0.22 16.70
C LEU A 45 -3.74 0.98 17.11
N GLN A 46 -3.47 2.18 16.60
CA GLN A 46 -4.24 3.39 16.94
C GLN A 46 -5.60 3.46 16.25
N THR A 47 -5.80 2.70 15.17
CA THR A 47 -7.08 2.63 14.44
C THR A 47 -7.65 1.22 14.48
N GLU A 48 -8.98 1.11 14.50
CA GLU A 48 -9.67 -0.18 14.45
C GLU A 48 -9.34 -0.95 13.16
N SER A 49 -9.25 -0.24 12.03
CA SER A 49 -8.78 -0.82 10.77
C SER A 49 -7.40 -1.47 10.90
N ASN A 50 -6.41 -0.81 11.51
CA ASN A 50 -5.08 -1.39 11.66
C ASN A 50 -5.06 -2.54 12.69
N LEU A 51 -5.90 -2.47 13.73
CA LEU A 51 -6.09 -3.58 14.68
C LEU A 51 -6.61 -4.83 13.95
N GLN A 52 -7.59 -4.67 13.06
CA GLN A 52 -8.12 -5.77 12.27
C GLN A 52 -7.09 -6.28 11.25
N MET A 53 -6.35 -5.39 10.58
CA MET A 53 -5.25 -5.78 9.69
C MET A 53 -4.13 -6.53 10.43
N ASN A 54 -3.82 -6.15 11.68
CA ASN A 54 -2.90 -6.92 12.52
C ASN A 54 -3.39 -8.37 12.70
N SER A 55 -4.67 -8.56 13.04
CA SER A 55 -5.26 -9.90 13.18
C SER A 55 -5.23 -10.70 11.87
N LEU A 56 -5.61 -10.06 10.76
CA LEU A 56 -5.64 -10.70 9.43
C LEU A 56 -4.25 -11.08 8.91
N VAL A 57 -3.23 -10.26 9.18
CA VAL A 57 -1.88 -10.44 8.63
C VAL A 57 -0.95 -11.10 9.64
N LEU A 58 -0.75 -10.50 10.82
CA LEU A 58 0.28 -10.93 11.77
C LEU A 58 -0.18 -12.14 12.60
N ALA A 59 -1.38 -12.09 13.20
CA ALA A 59 -1.84 -13.18 14.06
C ALA A 59 -2.03 -14.49 13.27
N GLN A 60 -2.50 -14.38 12.01
CA GLN A 60 -2.69 -15.51 11.11
C GLN A 60 -1.45 -15.85 10.27
N LYS A 61 -0.35 -15.08 10.38
CA LYS A 61 0.90 -15.24 9.61
C LYS A 61 0.69 -15.25 8.08
N ARG A 62 -0.19 -14.38 7.60
CA ARG A 62 -0.57 -14.27 6.18
C ARG A 62 0.25 -13.20 5.47
N ASN A 63 0.32 -13.30 4.15
CA ASN A 63 0.97 -12.27 3.33
C ASN A 63 0.03 -11.07 3.17
N ILE A 64 0.52 -9.87 3.47
CA ILE A 64 -0.28 -8.62 3.34
C ILE A 64 -0.79 -8.40 1.92
N VAL A 65 -0.03 -8.80 0.89
CA VAL A 65 -0.45 -8.68 -0.52
C VAL A 65 -1.70 -9.52 -0.78
N GLU A 66 -1.69 -10.78 -0.35
CA GLU A 66 -2.82 -11.70 -0.51
C GLU A 66 -4.06 -11.21 0.25
N VAL A 67 -3.87 -10.74 1.49
CA VAL A 67 -4.96 -10.19 2.31
C VAL A 67 -5.61 -8.98 1.62
N ILE A 68 -4.81 -8.05 1.08
CA ILE A 68 -5.33 -6.88 0.37
C ILE A 68 -6.06 -7.26 -0.93
N GLU A 69 -5.56 -8.24 -1.68
CA GLU A 69 -6.25 -8.74 -2.87
C GLU A 69 -7.60 -9.38 -2.53
N GLU A 70 -7.68 -10.16 -1.44
CA GLU A 70 -8.93 -10.76 -0.97
C GLU A 70 -9.94 -9.71 -0.51
N ILE A 71 -9.49 -8.70 0.25
CA ILE A 71 -10.31 -7.55 0.64
C ILE A 71 -10.87 -6.86 -0.61
N GLY A 72 -10.02 -6.61 -1.62
CA GLY A 72 -10.44 -6.00 -2.88
C GLY A 72 -11.51 -6.82 -3.60
N LYS A 73 -11.28 -8.13 -3.74
CA LYS A 73 -12.22 -9.07 -4.37
C LYS A 73 -13.57 -9.11 -3.64
N LYS A 74 -13.56 -9.22 -2.30
CA LYS A 74 -14.78 -9.29 -1.48
C LYS A 74 -15.63 -8.03 -1.61
N ASN A 75 -14.98 -6.87 -1.73
CA ASN A 75 -15.64 -5.57 -1.76
C ASN A 75 -15.84 -5.02 -3.19
N ASN A 76 -15.52 -5.81 -4.23
CA ASN A 76 -15.60 -5.41 -5.64
C ASN A 76 -14.89 -4.08 -5.95
N VAL A 77 -13.69 -3.90 -5.38
CA VAL A 77 -12.83 -2.74 -5.58
C VAL A 77 -11.42 -3.18 -6.00
N ASN A 78 -10.81 -2.45 -6.91
CA ASN A 78 -9.48 -2.79 -7.42
C ASN A 78 -8.39 -2.27 -6.48
N LEU A 79 -7.95 -3.14 -5.58
CA LEU A 79 -6.87 -2.86 -4.63
C LEU A 79 -5.55 -3.53 -5.06
N SER A 80 -4.44 -2.85 -4.83
CA SER A 80 -3.10 -3.38 -5.08
C SER A 80 -2.05 -2.76 -4.16
N ILE A 81 -0.92 -3.44 -4.00
CA ILE A 81 0.31 -2.85 -3.43
C ILE A 81 1.29 -2.73 -4.60
N LYS A 82 1.69 -1.51 -4.93
CA LYS A 82 2.63 -1.30 -6.04
C LYS A 82 4.05 -1.58 -5.61
N GLU A 83 4.73 -2.39 -6.41
CA GLU A 83 6.18 -2.58 -6.32
C GLU A 83 6.92 -1.79 -7.40
N LYS A 84 8.24 -1.68 -7.24
CA LYS A 84 9.12 -1.15 -8.28
C LYS A 84 8.89 -1.91 -9.60
N PRO A 85 8.69 -1.22 -10.74
CA PRO A 85 8.51 -1.91 -12.01
C PRO A 85 9.78 -2.67 -12.43
N PHE A 86 9.61 -3.88 -12.96
CA PHE A 86 10.71 -4.79 -13.30
C PHE A 86 11.70 -4.21 -14.32
N LEU A 87 11.19 -3.58 -15.39
CA LEU A 87 12.00 -2.92 -16.43
C LEU A 87 11.88 -1.40 -16.33
N ALA A 88 12.49 -0.83 -15.31
CA ALA A 88 12.48 0.62 -15.09
C ALA A 88 13.77 1.18 -14.52
N ILE A 89 14.08 2.42 -14.92
CA ILE A 89 15.17 3.21 -14.40
C ILE A 89 14.59 4.27 -13.46
N GLU A 90 15.06 4.31 -12.21
CA GLU A 90 14.75 5.41 -11.28
C GLU A 90 15.35 6.70 -11.83
N LYS A 91 14.50 7.69 -12.12
CA LYS A 91 14.92 9.00 -12.64
C LYS A 91 15.18 9.99 -11.52
N GLU A 92 14.26 10.04 -10.56
CA GLU A 92 14.30 10.92 -9.41
C GLU A 92 13.45 10.32 -8.29
N SER A 93 13.77 10.69 -7.06
CA SER A 93 12.90 10.45 -5.92
C SER A 93 12.96 11.61 -4.94
N LYS A 94 11.82 11.87 -4.30
CA LYS A 94 11.71 12.90 -3.27
C LYS A 94 10.86 12.42 -2.10
N LEU A 95 11.20 12.90 -0.91
CA LEU A 95 10.33 12.75 0.24
C LEU A 95 9.17 13.74 0.10
N THR A 96 7.95 13.28 0.34
CA THR A 96 6.74 14.09 0.27
C THR A 96 5.81 13.73 1.42
N GLU A 97 5.15 14.72 1.98
CA GLU A 97 4.06 14.48 2.92
C GLU A 97 2.79 14.18 2.15
N VAL A 98 2.16 13.06 2.50
CA VAL A 98 0.83 12.68 2.02
C VAL A 98 0.05 12.19 3.22
N GLU A 99 -1.21 12.58 3.27
CA GLU A 99 -2.18 12.02 4.19
C GLU A 99 -2.92 10.90 3.48
N LEU A 100 -2.80 9.69 4.00
CA LEU A 100 -3.49 8.51 3.50
C LEU A 100 -4.29 7.93 4.67
N PRO A 101 -5.61 7.79 4.55
CA PRO A 101 -6.42 7.17 5.59
C PRO A 101 -6.12 5.67 5.71
N PRO A 102 -6.51 5.03 6.82
CA PRO A 102 -6.55 3.57 6.91
C PRO A 102 -7.59 2.98 5.95
N LEU A 103 -7.62 1.65 5.83
CA LEU A 103 -8.67 0.99 5.06
C LEU A 103 -10.06 1.24 5.71
N PRO A 104 -11.14 1.30 4.91
CA PRO A 104 -12.49 1.32 5.44
C PRO A 104 -12.76 0.06 6.28
N GLU A 105 -13.15 0.25 7.54
CA GLU A 105 -13.45 -0.86 8.47
C GLU A 105 -14.53 -1.81 7.91
N ALA A 106 -15.50 -1.27 7.17
CA ALA A 106 -16.54 -2.06 6.52
C ALA A 106 -16.00 -3.10 5.51
N TRP A 107 -14.77 -2.92 5.00
CA TRP A 107 -14.13 -3.85 4.07
C TRP A 107 -13.41 -5.01 4.75
N LEU A 108 -13.18 -4.93 6.06
CA LEU A 108 -12.39 -5.88 6.85
C LEU A 108 -13.23 -6.93 7.58
N ASN A 109 -14.56 -6.74 7.62
CA ASN A 109 -15.55 -7.73 8.06
C ASN A 109 -15.77 -8.79 7.00
#